data_AF-A0A7K2XQB8-F1
#
_entry.id   AF-A0A7K2XQB8-F1
#
_cell.length_a   1.000
_cell.length_b   1.000
_cell.length_c   1.000
_cell.angle_alpha   90.00
_cell.angle_beta   90.00
_cell.angle_gamma   90.00
#
_symmetry.space_group_name_H-M   'P 1'
#
loop_
_entity.id
_entity.type
_entity.pdbx_description
1 polymer ?
#
loop_
_entity_poly.entity_id
_entity_poly.type
_entity_poly.pdbx_seq_one_letter_code
_entity_poly.pdbx_strand_id
1 'polypeptide(L)' 'LEPGMCLTVEPGLYFQADDLTVPEEYRGIGVRIEDDILVTEDGNRNLSAGLPRTSTDVEAWMARLKS' A
#
# COMPACT_ATOMS: atom_id res chain seq x y z
N LEU A 1 0.83 8.43 20.06
CA LEU A 1 1.63 9.08 19.00
C LEU A 1 1.71 10.55 19.36
N GLU A 2 2.88 11.17 19.23
CA GLU A 2 3.10 12.58 19.55
C GLU A 2 3.47 13.35 18.27
N PRO A 3 3.11 14.64 18.15
CA PRO A 3 3.48 15.46 17.01
C PRO A 3 5.00 15.46 16.76
N GLY A 4 5.40 15.33 15.49
CA GLY A 4 6.80 15.22 15.09
C GLY A 4 7.32 13.78 14.94
N MET A 5 6.57 12.77 15.40
CA MET A 5 6.88 11.37 15.10
C MET A 5 6.61 11.05 13.62
N CYS A 6 7.52 10.31 12.99
CA CYS A 6 7.31 9.70 11.67
C CYS A 6 7.23 8.18 11.80
N LEU A 7 6.28 7.56 11.09
CA LEU A 7 6.06 6.12 11.07
C LEU A 7 5.51 5.66 9.72
N THR A 8 5.65 4.37 9.44
CA THR A 8 4.99 3.72 8.29
C THR A 8 3.57 3.30 8.66
N VAL A 9 2.67 3.33 7.67
CA VAL A 9 1.37 2.66 7.71
C VAL A 9 1.34 1.68 6.53
N GLU A 10 1.41 0.38 6.83
CA GLU A 10 1.83 -0.64 5.84
C GLU A 10 0.98 -1.92 5.83
N PRO A 11 -0.37 -1.85 5.67
CA PRO A 11 -1.20 -3.05 5.59
C PRO A 11 -0.79 -3.96 4.42
N GLY A 12 -0.75 -5.27 4.67
CA GLY A 12 -0.45 -6.27 3.66
C GLY A 12 -1.23 -7.58 3.84
N LEU A 13 -1.48 -8.25 2.72
CA LEU A 13 -2.07 -9.58 2.63
C LEU A 13 -1.11 -10.49 1.87
N TYR A 14 -0.89 -11.69 2.40
CA TYR A 14 0.04 -12.66 1.84
C TYR A 14 -0.60 -14.05 1.89
N PHE A 15 -0.81 -14.64 0.71
CA PHE A 15 -1.41 -15.97 0.57
C PHE A 15 -0.32 -16.97 0.18
N GLN A 16 -0.08 -17.97 1.01
CA GLN A 16 0.91 -19.02 0.71
C GLN A 16 0.47 -19.82 -0.52
N ALA A 17 1.43 -20.25 -1.33
CA ALA A 17 1.15 -20.93 -2.60
C ALA A 17 0.45 -22.29 -2.40
N ASP A 18 0.70 -22.95 -1.28
CA ASP A 18 0.21 -24.28 -0.91
C ASP A 18 -0.93 -24.25 0.11
N ASP A 19 -1.47 -23.08 0.46
CA ASP A 19 -2.61 -22.97 1.37
C ASP A 19 -3.93 -23.37 0.69
N LEU A 20 -4.34 -24.62 0.92
CA LEU A 20 -5.58 -25.18 0.37
C LEU A 20 -6.85 -24.57 0.97
N THR A 21 -6.77 -23.76 2.04
CA THR A 21 -7.92 -23.04 2.60
C THR A 21 -8.24 -21.75 1.85
N VAL A 22 -7.33 -21.28 0.98
CA VAL A 22 -7.49 -20.10 0.12
C VAL A 22 -7.92 -20.55 -1.29
N PRO A 23 -8.83 -19.82 -1.97
CA PRO A 23 -9.13 -20.05 -3.38
C PRO A 23 -7.88 -20.06 -4.25
N GLU A 24 -7.80 -20.98 -5.22
CA GLU A 24 -6.60 -21.21 -6.03
C GLU A 24 -6.11 -19.96 -6.74
N GLU A 25 -7.02 -19.10 -7.20
CA GLU A 25 -6.73 -17.86 -7.89
C GLU A 25 -6.00 -16.81 -7.04
N TYR A 26 -6.00 -16.93 -5.71
CA TYR A 26 -5.34 -16.01 -4.80
C TYR A 26 -4.02 -16.54 -4.23
N ARG A 27 -3.72 -17.84 -4.40
CA ARG A 27 -2.52 -18.46 -3.82
C ARG A 27 -1.25 -17.91 -4.45
N GLY A 28 -0.23 -17.69 -3.62
CA GLY A 28 1.05 -17.11 -4.06
C GLY A 28 1.01 -15.60 -4.29
N ILE A 29 -0.13 -14.94 -4.08
CA ILE A 29 -0.26 -13.48 -4.17
C ILE A 29 0.13 -12.85 -2.84
N GLY A 30 1.03 -11.86 -2.90
CA GLY A 30 1.37 -10.98 -1.80
C GLY A 30 1.25 -9.52 -2.23
N VAL A 31 0.53 -8.73 -1.44
CA VAL A 31 0.34 -7.29 -1.69
C VAL A 31 0.53 -6.53 -0.37
N ARG A 32 1.26 -5.41 -0.42
CA ARG A 32 1.38 -4.43 0.66
C ARG A 32 1.25 -3.02 0.08
N ILE A 33 0.52 -2.16 0.76
CA ILE A 33 0.47 -0.72 0.46
C ILE A 33 1.06 -0.02 1.67
N GLU A 34 2.03 0.86 1.44
CA GLU A 34 2.82 1.48 2.50
C GLU A 34 2.93 2.99 2.26
N ASP A 35 2.71 3.76 3.32
CA ASP A 35 2.89 5.21 3.34
C ASP A 35 3.70 5.67 4.56
N ASP A 36 4.47 6.73 4.36
CA ASP A 36 5.19 7.44 5.42
C ASP A 36 4.31 8.55 5.99
N ILE A 37 4.01 8.47 7.28
CA ILE A 37 3.08 9.36 7.98
C ILE A 37 3.83 10.18 9.04
N LEU A 38 3.74 11.52 8.93
CA LEU A 38 4.13 12.46 9.97
C LEU A 38 2.94 12.75 10.87
N VAL A 39 3.08 12.51 12.18
CA VAL A 39 2.08 12.90 13.18
C VAL A 39 2.13 14.41 13.38
N THR A 40 0.97 15.08 13.30
CA THR A 40 0.82 16.52 13.53
C THR A 40 -0.04 16.76 14.78
N GLU A 41 -0.16 18.01 15.22
CA GLU A 41 -0.98 18.36 16.39
C GLU A 41 -2.46 17.92 16.23
N ASP A 42 -3.02 18.12 15.03
CA ASP A 42 -4.43 17.84 14.73
C ASP A 42 -4.68 16.55 13.92
N GLY A 43 -3.66 15.71 13.74
CA GLY A 43 -3.79 14.48 12.95
C GLY A 43 -2.49 13.99 12.36
N ASN A 44 -2.44 13.87 11.03
CA ASN A 44 -1.25 13.42 10.33
C ASN A 44 -1.12 14.01 8.92
N ARG A 45 0.10 13.97 8.39
CA ARG A 45 0.43 14.30 7.01
C ARG A 45 1.10 13.10 6.34
N ASN A 46 0.54 12.68 5.21
CA ASN A 46 1.14 11.66 4.35
C ASN A 46 2.29 12.26 3.53
N LEU A 47 3.50 11.78 3.75
CA LEU A 47 4.72 12.26 3.10
C LEU A 47 4.94 11.59 1.74
N SER A 48 4.39 10.40 1.52
CA SER A 48 4.41 9.63 0.27
C SER A 48 3.15 9.84 -0.60
N ALA A 49 2.37 10.88 -0.32
CA ALA A 49 1.11 11.24 -0.99
C ALA A 49 1.17 11.19 -2.53
N GLY A 50 2.33 11.50 -3.12
CA GLY A 50 2.54 11.61 -4.57
C GLY A 50 2.51 10.30 -5.35
N LEU A 51 2.54 9.13 -4.70
CA LEU A 51 2.44 7.83 -5.38
C LEU A 51 0.97 7.38 -5.52
N PRO A 52 0.60 6.72 -6.64
CA PRO A 52 -0.72 6.14 -6.80
C PRO A 52 -0.94 4.98 -5.82
N ARG A 53 -2.16 4.84 -5.28
CA ARG A 53 -2.53 3.80 -4.31
C ARG A 53 -3.69 2.93 -4.75
N THR A 54 -4.60 3.49 -5.55
CA THR A 54 -5.73 2.72 -6.09
C THR A 54 -5.26 1.93 -7.31
N SER A 55 -5.88 0.78 -7.56
CA SER A 55 -5.59 -0.01 -8.76
C SER A 55 -5.76 0.82 -10.04
N THR A 56 -6.83 1.62 -10.12
CA THR A 56 -7.10 2.52 -11.24
C THR A 56 -5.96 3.52 -11.49
N ASP A 57 -5.45 4.17 -10.43
CA ASP A 57 -4.38 5.15 -10.57
C ASP A 57 -3.06 4.50 -10.98
N VAL A 58 -2.76 3.30 -10.44
CA VAL A 58 -1.59 2.51 -10.81
C VAL A 58 -1.67 2.08 -12.27
N GLU A 59 -2.81 1.54 -12.72
CA GLU A 59 -3.03 1.13 -14.10
C GLU A 59 -2.88 2.31 -15.07
N ALA A 60 -3.49 3.46 -14.74
CA ALA A 60 -3.39 4.68 -15.54
C ALA A 60 -1.93 5.19 -15.61
N TRP A 61 -1.19 5.11 -14.50
CA TRP A 61 0.22 5.48 -14.49
C TRP A 61 1.07 4.54 -15.35
N MET A 62 0.89 3.23 -15.22
CA MET A 62 1.59 2.23 -16.01
C MET A 62 1.28 2.34 -17.50
N ALA A 63 0.05 2.67 -17.88
CA ALA A 63 -0.34 2.90 -19.27
C ALA A 63 0.43 4.07 -19.90
N ARG A 64 0.61 5.18 -19.16
CA ARG A 64 1.38 6.35 -19.63
C ARG A 64 2.87 6.05 -19.86
N LEU A 65 3.45 5.08 -19.16
CA LEU A 65 4.87 4.73 -19.30
C LEU A 65 5.16 3.79 -20.47
N LYS A 66 4.13 3.14 -21.03
CA LYS A 66 4.25 2.17 -22.14
C LYS A 66 4.10 2.81 -23.52
N SER A 67 3.75 4.10 -23.60
CA SER A 67 3.65 4.90 -24.83
C SER A 67 4.95 5.64 -25.12
#